data_AF-A0A418LZS0-F1
#
_entry.id   AF-A0A418LZS0-F1
#
_cell.length_a   1.000
_cell.length_b   1.000
_cell.length_c   1.000
_cell.angle_alpha   90.00
_cell.angle_beta   90.00
_cell.angle_gamma   90.00
#
_symmetry.space_group_name_H-M   'P 1'
#
loop_
_entity.id
_entity.type
_entity.pdbx_description
1 polymer ?
#
loop_
_entity_poly.entity_id
_entity_poly.type
_entity_poly.pdbx_seq_one_letter_code
_entity_poly.pdbx_strand_id
1 'polypeptide(L)'
;MFGADKTLFKIADGFSGGIAVQGTGLCGALAGSIMVISYFFGRDYDHRTRSASEFRARELVRQFRKRFDETFQGETCPIIQNYLFGKQYRLDEPQEKKAFEKDGAHTGKCNSVVGTASLWLAELLVKEGVLQTGNYESMKVEND
;
A
#
# COMPACT_ATOMS: atom_id res chain seq x y z
N MET A 1 4.75 -16.34 -0.87
CA MET A 1 4.42 -14.97 -0.46
C MET A 1 4.58 -14.92 1.05
N PHE A 2 5.23 -13.91 1.62
CA PHE A 2 5.65 -13.86 3.04
C PHE A 2 4.62 -14.49 3.96
N GLY A 3 5.05 -15.17 5.03
CA GLY A 3 4.17 -15.50 6.15
C GLY A 3 3.57 -14.26 6.85
N ALA A 4 3.63 -13.09 6.21
CA ALA A 4 2.84 -11.89 6.45
C ALA A 4 1.41 -12.33 6.75
N ASP A 5 1.18 -12.30 8.05
CA ASP A 5 0.16 -13.03 8.77
C ASP A 5 -1.22 -12.83 8.13
N LYS A 6 -2.07 -13.87 8.12
CA LYS A 6 -3.52 -13.72 7.76
C LYS A 6 -4.15 -12.56 8.54
N THR A 7 -3.63 -12.27 9.73
CA THR A 7 -3.90 -11.09 10.55
C THR A 7 -3.60 -9.79 9.81
N LEU A 8 -2.44 -9.63 9.17
CA LEU A 8 -2.10 -8.41 8.41
C LEU A 8 -3.13 -8.14 7.30
N PHE A 9 -3.49 -9.18 6.55
CA PHE A 9 -4.54 -9.07 5.52
C PHE A 9 -5.89 -8.66 6.14
N LYS A 10 -6.26 -9.29 7.26
CA LYS A 10 -7.52 -9.00 7.97
C LYS A 10 -7.57 -7.57 8.52
N ILE A 11 -6.48 -7.06 9.11
CA ILE A 11 -6.46 -5.71 9.68
C ILE A 11 -6.41 -4.60 8.62
N ALA A 12 -5.95 -4.92 7.41
CA ALA A 12 -5.86 -3.95 6.31
C ALA A 12 -7.22 -3.63 5.68
N ASP A 13 -8.23 -4.48 5.84
CA ASP A 13 -9.54 -4.36 5.19
C ASP A 13 -10.23 -3.00 5.45
N GLY A 14 -10.15 -2.54 6.71
CA GLY A 14 -10.70 -1.25 7.13
C GLY A 14 -9.94 -0.03 6.60
N PHE A 15 -8.90 -0.20 5.78
CA PHE A 15 -8.21 0.88 5.08
C PHE A 15 -8.64 1.02 3.61
N SER A 16 -9.55 0.15 3.14
CA SER A 16 -9.99 0.10 1.75
C SER A 16 -10.77 1.34 1.30
N GLY A 17 -10.64 1.70 0.02
CA GLY A 17 -11.41 2.81 -0.58
C GLY A 17 -11.27 4.15 0.17
N GLY A 18 -10.11 4.42 0.79
CA GLY A 18 -9.92 5.62 1.60
C GLY A 18 -10.53 5.50 3.00
N ILE A 19 -10.28 4.34 3.63
CA ILE A 19 -10.69 3.83 4.95
C ILE A 19 -11.95 2.97 4.97
N ALA A 20 -13.15 3.50 5.15
CA ALA A 20 -14.35 2.65 5.18
C ALA A 20 -15.13 2.77 3.86
N VAL A 21 -14.42 2.65 2.72
CA VAL A 21 -14.97 2.92 1.39
C VAL A 21 -15.66 4.29 1.34
N GLN A 22 -15.03 5.29 1.95
CA GLN A 22 -15.55 6.66 2.03
C GLN A 22 -15.03 7.55 0.90
N GLY A 23 -13.87 7.21 0.33
CA GLY A 23 -13.20 8.03 -0.68
C GLY A 23 -12.50 9.27 -0.13
N THR A 24 -12.43 9.45 1.20
CA THR A 24 -11.94 10.69 1.83
C THR A 24 -10.59 10.56 2.55
N GLY A 25 -10.23 9.34 2.99
CA GLY A 25 -9.05 9.07 3.80
C GLY A 25 -7.78 8.74 3.02
N LEU A 26 -6.80 8.16 3.72
CA LEU A 26 -5.51 7.74 3.15
C LEU A 26 -5.70 6.71 2.04
N CYS A 27 -4.88 6.76 0.99
CA CYS A 27 -4.88 5.72 -0.03
C CYS A 27 -4.54 4.35 0.57
N GLY A 28 -5.33 3.33 0.23
CA GLY A 28 -5.09 1.95 0.68
C GLY A 28 -3.72 1.41 0.25
N ALA A 29 -3.21 1.82 -0.92
CA ALA A 29 -1.88 1.41 -1.39
C ALA A 29 -0.76 1.93 -0.48
N LEU A 30 -0.86 3.19 -0.04
CA LEU A 30 0.10 3.79 0.88
C LEU A 30 -0.07 3.21 2.29
N ALA A 31 -1.31 3.09 2.78
CA ALA A 31 -1.61 2.51 4.08
C ALA A 31 -1.03 1.10 4.20
N GLY A 32 -1.34 0.22 3.25
CA GLY A 32 -0.84 -1.16 3.23
C GLY A 32 0.68 -1.23 3.16
N SER A 33 1.32 -0.37 2.37
CA SER A 33 2.78 -0.31 2.29
C SER A 33 3.41 0.09 3.63
N ILE A 34 2.84 1.09 4.31
CA ILE A 34 3.30 1.50 5.65
C ILE A 34 3.11 0.37 6.66
N MET A 35 2.00 -0.38 6.58
CA MET A 35 1.75 -1.53 7.47
C MET A 35 2.81 -2.61 7.28
N VAL A 36 3.18 -2.95 6.04
CA VAL A 36 4.23 -3.96 5.76
C VAL A 36 5.60 -3.46 6.21
N ILE A 37 5.97 -2.21 5.95
CA ILE A 37 7.23 -1.65 6.45
C ILE A 37 7.27 -1.71 7.98
N SER A 38 6.16 -1.33 8.63
CA SER A 38 6.06 -1.36 10.10
C SER A 38 6.06 -2.78 10.66
N TYR A 39 5.58 -3.78 9.91
CA TYR A 39 5.64 -5.17 10.32
C TYR A 39 7.09 -5.66 10.46
N PHE A 40 7.98 -5.31 9.52
CA PHE A 40 9.37 -5.75 9.56
C PHE A 40 10.29 -4.89 10.44
N PHE A 41 10.08 -3.57 10.45
CA PHE A 41 11.02 -2.62 11.07
C PHE A 41 10.43 -1.89 12.28
N GLY A 42 9.17 -2.15 12.63
CA GLY A 42 8.45 -1.44 13.68
C GLY A 42 8.99 -1.68 15.08
N ARG A 43 8.25 -1.14 16.05
CA ARG A 43 8.52 -1.40 17.46
C ARG A 43 8.00 -2.78 17.82
N ASP A 44 8.83 -3.50 18.55
CA ASP A 44 8.44 -4.73 19.21
C ASP A 44 7.61 -4.38 20.47
N TYR A 45 6.55 -5.15 20.72
CA TYR A 45 5.66 -4.97 21.86
C TYR A 45 6.38 -5.16 23.20
N ASP A 46 7.36 -6.06 23.24
CA ASP A 46 8.12 -6.38 24.45
C ASP A 46 9.25 -5.37 24.70
N HIS A 47 9.69 -4.65 23.66
CA HIS A 47 10.77 -3.66 23.71
C HIS A 47 10.23 -2.24 23.45
N ARG A 48 9.44 -1.73 24.39
CA ARG A 48 8.67 -0.47 24.28
C ARG A 48 9.49 0.83 24.43
N THR A 49 10.76 0.72 24.79
CA THR A 49 11.66 1.89 24.86
C THR A 49 11.98 2.38 23.45
N ARG A 50 12.38 3.65 23.28
CA ARG A 50 12.77 4.19 21.97
C ARG A 50 13.92 3.34 21.42
N SER A 51 13.63 2.50 20.45
CA SER A 51 14.58 1.54 19.87
C SER A 51 15.13 2.07 18.55
N ALA A 52 16.29 1.56 18.13
CA ALA A 52 16.82 1.81 16.80
C ALA A 52 15.84 1.37 15.69
N SER A 53 15.01 0.34 15.94
CA SER A 53 13.98 -0.12 14.99
C SER A 53 12.89 0.93 14.76
N GLU A 54 12.41 1.62 15.80
CA GLU A 54 11.44 2.71 15.66
C GLU A 54 11.93 3.81 14.71
N PHE A 55 13.21 4.18 14.82
CA PHE A 55 13.82 5.17 13.94
C PHE A 55 13.94 4.64 12.51
N ARG A 56 14.27 3.35 12.33
CA ARG A 56 14.39 2.73 11.01
C ARG A 56 13.05 2.65 10.28
N ALA A 57 11.99 2.15 10.91
CA ALA A 57 10.66 2.12 10.29
C ALA A 57 10.21 3.52 9.83
N ARG A 58 10.38 4.54 10.68
CA ARG A 58 10.00 5.92 10.32
C ARG A 58 10.84 6.47 9.18
N GLU A 59 12.12 6.15 9.12
CA GLU A 59 12.99 6.54 8.02
C GLU A 59 12.54 5.93 6.70
N LEU A 60 12.30 4.61 6.68
CA LEU A 60 11.84 3.89 5.50
C LEU A 60 10.46 4.38 5.05
N VAL A 61 9.53 4.62 6.00
CA VAL A 61 8.22 5.21 5.70
C VAL A 61 8.37 6.62 5.12
N ARG A 62 9.28 7.47 5.64
CA ARG A 62 9.52 8.81 5.05
C ARG A 62 10.03 8.72 3.61
N GLN A 63 10.95 7.81 3.33
CA GLN A 63 11.47 7.60 1.97
C GLN A 63 10.36 7.11 1.03
N PHE A 64 9.56 6.13 1.47
CA PHE A 64 8.45 5.59 0.69
C PHE A 64 7.37 6.65 0.43
N ARG A 65 6.96 7.39 1.47
CA ARG A 65 5.99 8.48 1.38
C ARG A 65 6.43 9.56 0.42
N LYS A 66 7.70 9.98 0.49
CA LYS A 66 8.25 10.97 -0.44
C LYS A 66 8.10 10.52 -1.90
N ARG A 67 8.53 9.30 -2.22
CA ARG A 67 8.39 8.74 -3.58
C ARG A 67 6.92 8.63 -4.02
N PHE A 68 6.04 8.24 -3.09
CA PHE A 68 4.60 8.12 -3.33
C PHE A 68 3.96 9.48 -3.65
N ASP A 69 4.24 10.49 -2.82
CA ASP A 69 3.76 11.86 -2.99
C ASP A 69 4.27 12.49 -4.29
N GLU A 70 5.56 12.35 -4.60
CA GLU A 70 6.15 12.84 -5.85
C GLU A 70 5.52 12.21 -7.10
N THR A 71 5.06 10.95 -7.01
CA THR A 71 4.49 10.23 -8.16
C THR A 71 2.99 10.47 -8.32
N PHE A 72 2.23 10.42 -7.23
CA PHE A 72 0.77 10.49 -7.25
C PHE A 72 0.19 11.83 -6.80
N GLN A 73 1.08 12.81 -6.54
CA GLN A 73 0.76 14.18 -6.13
C GLN A 73 0.08 14.30 -4.77
N GLY A 74 0.12 13.24 -3.96
CA GLY A 74 -0.48 13.20 -2.65
C GLY A 74 -0.65 11.79 -2.10
N GLU A 75 -1.19 11.73 -0.89
CA GLU A 75 -1.26 10.50 -0.10
C GLU A 75 -2.69 10.00 0.13
N THR A 76 -3.69 10.86 -0.10
CA THR A 76 -5.10 10.58 0.20
C THR A 76 -5.84 10.12 -1.05
N CYS A 77 -6.89 9.32 -0.85
CA CYS A 77 -7.75 8.83 -1.92
C CYS A 77 -8.33 9.99 -2.77
N PRO A 78 -8.82 11.11 -2.20
CA PRO A 78 -9.26 12.27 -2.98
C PRO A 78 -8.18 12.84 -3.92
N ILE A 79 -6.94 12.99 -3.44
CA ILE A 79 -5.87 13.58 -4.25
C ILE A 79 -5.49 12.64 -5.40
N ILE A 80 -5.34 11.35 -5.09
CA ILE A 80 -5.01 10.34 -6.11
C ILE A 80 -6.15 10.18 -7.10
N GLN A 81 -7.41 10.27 -6.66
CA GLN A 81 -8.54 10.24 -7.56
C GLN A 81 -8.53 11.46 -8.50
N ASN A 82 -8.24 12.66 -7.99
CA ASN A 82 -8.05 13.82 -8.88
C ASN A 82 -6.91 13.60 -9.88
N TYR A 83 -5.78 13.06 -9.44
CA TYR A 83 -4.65 12.76 -10.32
C TYR A 83 -5.02 11.75 -11.43
N LEU A 84 -5.76 10.69 -11.11
CA LEU A 84 -6.07 9.59 -12.04
C LEU A 84 -7.34 9.82 -12.89
N PHE A 85 -8.32 10.54 -12.35
CA PHE A 85 -9.66 10.68 -12.94
C PHE A 85 -10.02 12.13 -13.27
N GLY A 86 -9.26 13.12 -12.80
CA GLY A 86 -9.59 14.54 -12.91
C GLY A 86 -10.73 14.99 -11.99
N LYS A 87 -11.21 14.11 -11.11
CA LYS A 87 -12.28 14.36 -10.14
C LYS A 87 -12.18 13.39 -8.96
N GLN A 88 -12.93 13.68 -7.91
CA GLN A 88 -13.05 12.84 -6.71
C GLN A 88 -14.42 12.18 -6.66
N TYR A 89 -14.51 11.10 -5.90
CA TYR A 89 -15.72 10.35 -5.65
C TYR A 89 -15.91 10.14 -4.15
N ARG A 90 -17.14 10.35 -3.71
CA ARG A 90 -17.70 9.91 -2.45
C ARG A 90 -18.13 8.45 -2.57
N LEU A 91 -17.27 7.55 -2.12
CA LEU A 91 -17.48 6.11 -2.33
C LEU A 91 -18.57 5.51 -1.44
N ASP A 92 -19.02 6.27 -0.43
CA ASP A 92 -20.17 5.97 0.41
C ASP A 92 -21.51 6.22 -0.30
N GLU A 93 -21.51 7.00 -1.39
CA GLU A 93 -22.66 7.25 -2.23
C GLU A 93 -22.75 6.20 -3.35
N PRO A 94 -23.83 5.39 -3.44
CA PRO A 94 -23.89 4.27 -4.38
C PRO A 94 -23.74 4.66 -5.86
N GLN A 95 -24.25 5.83 -6.23
CA GLN A 95 -24.16 6.33 -7.61
C GLN A 95 -22.74 6.74 -7.97
N GLU A 96 -22.03 7.40 -7.04
CA GLU A 96 -20.65 7.78 -7.24
C GLU A 96 -19.72 6.57 -7.23
N LYS A 97 -19.96 5.59 -6.36
CA LYS A 97 -19.23 4.31 -6.40
C LYS A 97 -19.40 3.61 -7.75
N LYS A 98 -20.61 3.59 -8.31
CA LYS A 98 -20.84 3.00 -9.65
C LYS A 98 -20.11 3.78 -10.76
N ALA A 99 -20.08 5.11 -10.66
CA ALA A 99 -19.34 5.95 -11.59
C ALA A 99 -17.82 5.73 -11.47
N PHE A 100 -17.31 5.60 -10.24
CA PHE A 100 -15.92 5.27 -9.95
C PHE A 100 -15.49 3.95 -10.59
N GLU A 101 -16.30 2.90 -10.47
CA GLU A 101 -16.06 1.62 -11.15
C GLU A 101 -16.08 1.77 -12.68
N LYS A 102 -17.09 2.46 -13.22
CA LYS A 102 -17.25 2.69 -14.66
C LYS A 102 -16.05 3.44 -15.26
N ASP A 103 -15.48 4.39 -14.51
CA ASP A 103 -14.34 5.18 -14.95
C ASP A 103 -12.99 4.45 -14.77
N GLY A 104 -13.03 3.16 -14.42
CA GLY A 104 -11.89 2.24 -14.50
C GLY A 104 -11.10 2.09 -13.21
N ALA A 105 -11.72 2.36 -12.04
CA ALA A 105 -11.06 2.23 -10.75
C ALA A 105 -10.36 0.88 -10.58
N HIS A 106 -11.10 -0.22 -10.76
CA HIS A 106 -10.60 -1.57 -10.56
C HIS A 106 -10.19 -2.32 -11.83
N THR A 107 -10.04 -1.61 -12.95
CA THR A 107 -9.58 -2.22 -14.22
C THR A 107 -8.28 -1.61 -14.75
N GLY A 108 -7.78 -0.54 -14.12
CA GLY A 108 -6.50 0.04 -14.51
C GLY A 108 -5.99 1.19 -13.65
N LYS A 109 -6.88 1.95 -12.98
CA LYS A 109 -6.47 3.16 -12.27
C LYS A 109 -6.00 2.90 -10.84
N CYS A 110 -6.89 2.61 -9.90
CA CYS A 110 -6.48 2.37 -8.52
C CYS A 110 -5.56 1.15 -8.40
N ASN A 111 -5.73 0.16 -9.26
CA ASN A 111 -4.87 -1.02 -9.33
C ASN A 111 -3.44 -0.68 -9.74
N SER A 112 -3.24 0.31 -10.63
CA SER A 112 -1.88 0.71 -11.02
C SER A 112 -1.15 1.37 -9.85
N VAL A 113 -1.85 2.13 -9.01
CA VAL A 113 -1.29 2.69 -7.78
C VAL A 113 -0.87 1.58 -6.82
N VAL A 114 -1.74 0.58 -6.61
CA VAL A 114 -1.43 -0.59 -5.77
C VAL A 114 -0.24 -1.37 -6.32
N GLY A 115 -0.22 -1.69 -7.61
CA GLY A 115 0.85 -2.45 -8.24
C GLY A 115 2.19 -1.71 -8.20
N THR A 116 2.16 -0.41 -8.45
CA THR A 116 3.35 0.46 -8.38
C THR A 116 3.90 0.56 -6.96
N ALA A 117 3.03 0.83 -5.97
CA ALA A 117 3.42 0.86 -4.57
C ALA A 117 3.98 -0.49 -4.10
N SER A 118 3.37 -1.60 -4.55
CA SER A 118 3.82 -2.96 -4.24
C SER A 118 5.20 -3.26 -4.83
N LEU A 119 5.48 -2.79 -6.05
CA LEU A 119 6.81 -2.91 -6.67
C LEU A 119 7.85 -2.15 -5.85
N TRP A 120 7.60 -0.90 -5.50
CA TRP A 120 8.54 -0.10 -4.70
C TRP A 120 8.75 -0.68 -3.31
N LEU A 121 7.70 -1.26 -2.73
CA LEU A 121 7.79 -1.94 -1.45
C LEU A 121 8.70 -3.17 -1.57
N ALA A 122 8.53 -3.97 -2.63
CA ALA A 122 9.41 -5.10 -2.89
C ALA A 122 10.87 -4.66 -3.07
N GLU A 123 11.13 -3.62 -3.88
CA GLU A 123 12.46 -3.01 -4.04
C GLU A 123 13.07 -2.58 -2.70
N LEU A 124 12.27 -1.90 -1.87
CA LEU A 124 12.68 -1.46 -0.55
C LEU A 124 13.05 -2.66 0.33
N LEU A 125 12.20 -3.69 0.39
CA LEU A 125 12.44 -4.86 1.23
C LEU A 125 13.63 -5.71 0.72
N VAL A 126 13.89 -5.76 -0.59
CA VAL A 126 15.12 -6.35 -1.15
C VAL A 126 16.34 -5.57 -0.68
N LYS A 127 16.31 -4.24 -0.80
CA LYS A 127 17.40 -3.36 -0.38
C LYS A 127 17.71 -3.50 1.12
N GLU A 128 16.68 -3.69 1.94
CA GLU A 128 16.82 -3.93 3.37
C GLU A 128 17.17 -5.39 3.73
N GLY A 129 17.38 -6.27 2.75
CA GLY A 129 17.74 -7.67 2.96
C GLY A 129 16.61 -8.54 3.53
N VAL A 130 15.38 -8.03 3.59
CA VAL A 130 14.19 -8.79 4.00
C VAL A 130 13.78 -9.77 2.91
N LEU A 131 13.85 -9.35 1.64
CA LEU A 131 13.57 -10.19 0.48
C LEU A 131 14.84 -10.59 -0.23
N GLN A 132 14.90 -11.86 -0.61
CA GLN A 132 15.94 -12.36 -1.51
C GLN A 132 15.42 -12.30 -2.95
N THR A 133 16.23 -11.78 -3.86
CA THR A 133 15.95 -11.91 -5.30
C THR A 133 16.31 -13.33 -5.72
N GLY A 134 15.33 -14.23 -5.76
CA GLY A 134 15.52 -15.55 -6.36
C GLY A 134 15.65 -15.45 -7.88
N ASN A 135 16.43 -16.35 -8.50
CA ASN A 135 16.37 -16.54 -9.96
C ASN A 135 14.95 -16.97 -10.33
N TYR A 136 14.23 -16.10 -11.02
CA TYR A 136 12.83 -16.27 -11.44
C TYR A 136 12.57 -17.59 -12.22
N GLU A 137 13.62 -18.20 -12.79
CA GLU A 137 13.54 -19.46 -13.54
C GLU A 137 13.14 -20.68 -12.71
N SER A 138 13.41 -20.72 -11.39
CA SER A 138 13.13 -21.90 -10.56
C SER A 138 11.71 -21.94 -9.95
N MET A 139 10.82 -20.99 -10.31
CA MET A 139 9.46 -20.90 -9.77
C MET A 139 8.36 -21.36 -10.75
N LYS A 140 8.72 -21.91 -11.90
CA LYS A 140 7.76 -22.70 -12.71
C LYS A 140 7.65 -24.11 -12.12
N VAL A 141 6.84 -24.27 -11.09
CA VAL A 141 6.36 -25.59 -10.65
C VAL A 141 4.84 -25.58 -10.76
N GLU A 142 4.38 -26.28 -11.80
CA GLU A 142 3.15 -27.06 -11.92
C GLU A 142 1.81 -26.34 -11.64
N ASN A 143 1.19 -25.86 -12.72
CA ASN A 143 -0.27 -25.90 -12.82
C ASN A 143 -0.63 -27.27 -13.41
N ASP A 144 -1.07 -28.19 -12.56
CA ASP A 144 -1.97 -29.29 -12.92
C ASP A 144 -3.40 -28.93 -12.47
#